data_AF-A0A966V5W0-F1
#
_entry.id   AF-A0A966V5W0-F1
#
_cell.length_a   1.000
_cell.length_b   1.000
_cell.length_c   1.000
_cell.angle_alpha   90.00
_cell.angle_beta   90.00
_cell.angle_gamma   90.00
#
_symmetry.space_group_name_H-M   'P 1'
#
loop_
_entity.id
_entity.type
_entity.pdbx_description
1 polymer ?
#
loop_
_entity_poly.entity_id
_entity_poly.type
_entity_poly.pdbx_seq_one_letter_code
_entity_poly.pdbx_strand_id
1 'polypeptide(L)' 'MSEARVAAETARAVVETLRGATTTRDFVAALQGDSLAVIAEIKRRSPSRGALNESLDPRVMAERYTAGGAA' A
#
# COMPACT_ATOMS: atom_id res chain seq x y z
N MET A 1 -7.02 14.25 -21.62
CA MET A 1 -7.56 12.87 -21.66
C MET A 1 -8.44 12.69 -20.44
N SER A 2 -9.61 12.06 -20.54
CA SER A 2 -10.53 11.88 -19.41
C SER A 2 -9.92 10.99 -18.31
N GLU A 3 -10.12 11.33 -17.03
CA GLU A 3 -9.65 10.57 -15.85
C GLU A 3 -10.04 9.08 -15.91
N ALA A 4 -11.25 8.79 -16.39
CA ALA A 4 -11.75 7.42 -16.51
C ALA A 4 -10.90 6.57 -17.47
N ARG A 5 -10.31 7.20 -18.50
CA ARG A 5 -9.43 6.52 -19.46
C ARG A 5 -8.09 6.17 -18.82
N VAL A 6 -7.53 7.06 -18.01
CA VAL A 6 -6.25 6.86 -17.30
C VAL A 6 -6.39 5.76 -16.24
N ALA A 7 -7.49 5.73 -15.50
CA ALA A 7 -7.76 4.68 -14.52
C ALA A 7 -7.87 3.29 -15.18
N ALA A 8 -8.57 3.19 -16.32
CA ALA A 8 -8.72 1.94 -17.07
C ALA A 8 -7.39 1.43 -17.66
N GLU A 9 -6.54 2.33 -18.18
CA GLU A 9 -5.20 1.99 -18.67
C GLU A 9 -4.28 1.50 -17.53
N THR A 10 -4.37 2.15 -16.36
CA THR A 10 -3.60 1.76 -15.16
C THR A 10 -4.02 0.38 -14.66
N ALA A 11 -5.33 0.10 -14.58
CA ALA A 11 -5.83 -1.20 -14.17
C ALA A 11 -5.36 -2.32 -15.11
N ARG A 12 -5.37 -2.08 -16.43
CA ARG A 12 -4.90 -3.06 -17.41
C ARG A 12 -3.40 -3.35 -17.26
N ALA A 13 -2.58 -2.32 -17.03
CA ALA A 13 -1.14 -2.50 -16.81
C ALA A 13 -0.84 -3.29 -15.52
N VAL A 14 -1.62 -3.06 -14.46
CA VAL A 14 -1.52 -3.84 -13.21
C VAL A 14 -1.88 -5.30 -13.46
N VAL A 15 -2.98 -5.58 -14.15
CA VAL A 15 -3.39 -6.97 -14.46
C VAL A 15 -2.31 -7.71 -15.26
N GLU A 16 -1.67 -7.04 -16.22
CA GLU A 16 -0.59 -7.66 -16.99
C GLU A 16 0.63 -7.97 -16.12
N THR A 17 1.00 -7.06 -15.22
CA THR A 17 2.12 -7.26 -14.28
C THR A 17 1.86 -8.43 -13.32
N LEU A 18 0.59 -8.66 -12.95
CA LEU A 18 0.21 -9.70 -12.01
C LEU A 18 0.18 -11.11 -12.60
N ARG A 19 0.22 -11.28 -13.94
CA ARG A 19 0.16 -12.62 -14.57
C ARG A 19 1.25 -13.60 -14.10
N GLY A 20 2.40 -13.09 -13.66
CA GLY A 20 3.51 -13.89 -13.12
C GLY A 20 3.74 -13.73 -11.62
N ALA A 21 2.86 -13.03 -10.90
CA ALA A 21 3.03 -12.77 -9.48
C ALA A 21 2.65 -13.98 -8.63
N THR A 22 3.30 -14.13 -7.48
CA THR A 22 2.89 -15.09 -6.45
C THR A 22 1.55 -14.70 -5.85
N THR A 23 0.82 -15.67 -5.30
CA THR A 23 -0.43 -15.44 -4.58
C THR A 23 -0.25 -14.36 -3.50
N THR A 24 -1.18 -13.42 -3.46
CA THR A 24 -1.21 -12.37 -2.44
C THR A 24 -1.58 -12.94 -1.07
N ARG A 25 -1.15 -12.26 0.00
CA ARG A 25 -1.63 -12.57 1.35
C ARG A 25 -3.14 -12.27 1.46
N ASP A 26 -3.83 -13.01 2.33
CA ASP A 26 -5.23 -12.76 2.62
C ASP A 26 -5.37 -11.51 3.49
N PHE A 27 -5.78 -10.41 2.85
CA PHE A 27 -5.93 -9.11 3.50
C PHE A 27 -7.10 -9.08 4.49
N VAL A 28 -8.20 -9.78 4.19
CA VAL A 28 -9.37 -9.78 5.07
C VAL A 28 -9.05 -10.56 6.34
N ALA A 29 -8.40 -11.72 6.20
CA ALA A 29 -7.99 -12.51 7.34
C ALA A 29 -7.00 -11.76 8.26
N ALA A 30 -6.09 -10.96 7.70
CA ALA A 30 -5.14 -10.16 8.49
C ALA A 30 -5.81 -9.10 9.39
N LEU A 31 -6.98 -8.60 8.97
CA LEU A 31 -7.71 -7.55 9.70
C LEU A 31 -8.80 -8.11 10.62
N GLN A 32 -9.09 -9.41 10.54
CA GLN A 32 -10.09 -10.07 11.37
C GLN A 32 -9.46 -10.62 12.66
N GLY A 33 -10.15 -10.48 13.78
CA GLY A 33 -9.72 -10.99 15.08
C GLY A 33 -10.31 -10.19 16.24
N ASP A 34 -10.00 -10.60 17.47
CA ASP A 34 -10.54 -9.97 18.69
C ASP A 34 -9.75 -8.72 19.12
N SER A 35 -8.60 -8.46 18.50
CA SER A 35 -7.73 -7.32 18.79
C SER A 35 -7.81 -6.23 17.72
N LEU A 36 -7.50 -4.99 18.10
CA LEU A 36 -7.38 -3.87 17.17
C LEU A 36 -6.28 -4.15 16.12
N ALA A 37 -6.66 -4.25 14.85
CA ALA A 37 -5.74 -4.33 13.72
C ALA A 37 -5.30 -2.93 13.26
N VAL A 38 -4.03 -2.78 12.88
CA VAL A 38 -3.44 -1.52 12.44
C VAL A 38 -2.89 -1.65 11.02
N ILE A 39 -3.43 -0.84 10.10
CA ILE A 39 -2.85 -0.63 8.77
C ILE A 39 -1.92 0.58 8.84
N ALA A 40 -0.61 0.34 8.78
CA ALA A 40 0.38 1.41 8.80
C ALA A 40 0.71 1.88 7.38
N GLU A 41 0.31 3.12 7.03
CA GLU A 41 0.57 3.72 5.72
C GLU A 41 1.96 4.36 5.64
N ILE A 42 2.73 4.01 4.61
CA ILE A 42 3.98 4.69 4.27
C ILE A 42 3.66 5.90 3.38
N LYS A 43 3.83 7.12 3.89
CA LYS A 43 3.48 8.35 3.18
C LYS A 43 4.59 9.39 3.21
N ARG A 44 5.13 9.74 2.04
CA ARG A 44 6.21 10.75 1.91
C ARG A 44 5.70 12.19 1.95
N ARG A 45 4.55 12.45 1.33
CA ARG A 45 3.93 13.77 1.14
C ARG A 45 2.42 13.62 1.05
N SER A 46 1.67 14.62 1.48
CA SER A 46 0.22 14.71 1.20
C SER A 46 -0.17 16.11 0.72
N PRO A 47 -1.27 16.28 -0.03
CA PRO A 47 -1.78 17.60 -0.38
C PRO A 47 -2.12 18.46 0.84
N SER A 48 -2.67 17.84 1.90
CA SER A 48 -3.10 18.54 3.11
C SER A 48 -1.98 18.98 4.05
N ARG A 49 -0.81 18.32 4.00
CA ARG A 49 0.31 18.58 4.93
C ARG A 49 1.65 18.83 4.25
N GLY A 50 1.72 18.83 2.92
CA GLY A 50 2.98 18.94 2.21
C GLY A 50 3.91 17.76 2.52
N ALA A 51 5.21 18.03 2.59
CA ALA A 51 6.22 17.00 2.87
C ALA A 51 6.06 16.44 4.29
N LEU A 52 5.93 15.12 4.41
CA LEU A 52 5.86 14.44 5.71
C LEU A 52 7.24 13.93 6.15
N ASN A 53 7.99 13.34 5.21
CA ASN A 53 9.36 12.90 5.42
C ASN A 53 10.07 12.75 4.06
N GLU A 54 10.88 13.73 3.66
CA GLU A 54 11.54 13.72 2.34
C GLU A 54 12.60 12.62 2.22
N SER A 55 13.21 12.22 3.33
CA SER A 55 14.22 11.17 3.40
C SER A 55 13.63 9.77 3.64
N LEU A 56 12.32 9.60 3.41
CA LEU A 56 11.63 8.34 3.66
C LEU A 56 12.16 7.23 2.74
N ASP A 57 12.70 6.19 3.36
CA ASP A 57 12.95 4.89 2.75
C ASP A 57 11.73 3.96 3.00
N PRO A 58 10.98 3.59 1.95
CA PRO A 58 9.79 2.75 2.12
C PRO A 58 10.13 1.33 2.59
N ARG A 59 11.30 0.77 2.28
CA ARG A 59 11.69 -0.57 2.73
C ARG A 59 11.90 -0.59 4.24
N VAL A 60 12.68 0.37 4.74
CA VAL A 60 12.97 0.49 6.18
C VAL A 60 11.67 0.74 6.97
N MET A 61 10.77 1.59 6.45
CA MET A 61 9.49 1.83 7.12
C MET A 61 8.59 0.60 7.12
N ALA A 62 8.54 -0.17 6.02
CA ALA A 62 7.77 -1.42 5.97
C ALA A 62 8.27 -2.44 7.00
N GLU A 63 9.59 -2.65 7.08
CA GLU A 63 10.19 -3.55 8.07
C GLU A 63 9.87 -3.12 9.50
N ARG A 64 9.95 -1.82 9.79
CA ARG A 64 9.59 -1.27 11.11
C ARG A 64 8.11 -1.45 11.43
N TYR A 65 7.21 -1.24 10.46
CA TYR A 65 5.78 -1.42 10.66
C TYR A 65 5.42 -2.89 10.89
N THR A 66 6.02 -3.82 10.14
CA THR A 66 5.87 -5.26 10.38
C THR A 66 6.39 -5.65 11.77
N ALA A 67 7.58 -5.19 12.17
CA ALA A 67 8.12 -5.44 13.50
C ALA A 67 7.26 -4.83 14.63
N GLY A 68 6.57 -3.72 14.35
CA GLY A 68 5.63 -3.07 15.25
C GLY A 68 4.24 -3.71 15.32
N GLY A 69 3.99 -4.78 14.57
CA GLY A 69 2.71 -5.50 14.58
C GLY A 69 1.63 -4.93 13.66
N ALA A 70 2.01 -4.19 12.61
CA ALA A 70 1.06 -3.85 11.55
C ALA A 70 0.50 -5.13 10.90
N ALA A 71 -0.80 -5.12 10.62
CA ALA A 71 -1.55 -6.24 10.05
C ALA A 71 -1.48 -6.26 8.52
#